data_AF-A0AAW1TZN8-F1
#
_entry.id   AF-A0AAW1TZN8-F1
#
_cell.length_a   1.000
_cell.length_b   1.000
_cell.length_c   1.000
_cell.angle_alpha   90.00
_cell.angle_beta   90.00
_cell.angle_gamma   90.00
#
_symmetry.space_group_name_H-M   'P 1'
#
loop_
_entity.id
_entity.type
_entity.pdbx_description
1 polymer ?
#
loop_
_entity_poly.entity_id
_entity_poly.type
_entity_poly.pdbx_seq_one_letter_code
_entity_poly.pdbx_strand_id
1 'polypeptide(L)'
;MADPKYADLPGIALDEPDVYETNDLPESDQAADFYEKESDVVEKIHTTPDQAFNQFQGKYLNQRNLDFSDRISSTIRTGYAAASGNWELTGNGHKETPLQKYNRIQCELNELMEDVSKIQANKNDKIDCVITSEQIDDALKKLTSLKLEESLGTDVLSNITDPQGFLLKQLESQLETFSMISKEKPESQDQSDESGIIYQINYRPELARLKQTSRIAELETRIHHLESVLGASNEQLNRLAAGTSKGSLLETAQHLASVANLLDSSQLDHIEGRLAALSQKLESIAEKKKEVALDDEKNSMVN
;
A
#
# COMPACT_ATOMS: atom_id res chain seq x y z
N MET A 1 -51.22 40.86 23.79
CA MET A 1 -52.46 41.65 23.59
C MET A 1 -53.47 40.73 22.95
N ALA A 2 -54.62 40.50 23.59
CA ALA A 2 -55.63 39.58 23.08
C ALA A 2 -56.23 40.10 21.77
N ASP A 3 -56.37 39.24 20.77
CA ASP A 3 -57.03 39.58 19.51
C ASP A 3 -58.50 39.91 19.80
N PRO A 4 -58.99 41.11 19.41
CA PRO A 4 -60.35 41.56 19.70
C PRO A 4 -61.44 40.63 19.17
N LYS A 5 -61.13 39.74 18.21
CA LYS A 5 -62.08 38.73 17.71
C LYS A 5 -62.42 37.64 18.73
N TYR A 6 -61.53 37.40 19.69
CA TYR A 6 -61.62 36.29 20.64
C TYR A 6 -61.84 36.75 22.09
N ALA A 7 -61.80 38.07 22.34
CA ALA A 7 -61.87 38.66 23.68
C ALA A 7 -63.19 38.39 24.42
N ASP A 8 -64.32 38.28 23.71
CA ASP A 8 -65.66 38.14 24.31
C ASP A 8 -66.13 36.66 24.44
N LEU A 9 -65.30 35.70 24.03
CA LEU A 9 -65.66 34.28 24.03
C LEU A 9 -65.25 33.61 25.36
N PRO A 10 -66.17 32.94 26.06
CA PRO A 10 -65.81 32.22 27.28
C PRO A 10 -65.00 30.96 26.97
N GLY A 11 -63.94 30.71 27.75
CA GLY A 11 -63.15 29.48 27.69
C GLY A 11 -61.93 29.49 26.76
N ILE A 12 -61.46 30.65 26.32
CA ILE A 12 -60.22 30.78 25.55
C ILE A 12 -59.03 30.95 26.49
N ALA A 13 -57.99 30.13 26.30
CA ALA A 13 -56.73 30.24 27.03
C ALA A 13 -55.92 31.43 26.47
N LEU A 14 -55.71 32.46 27.30
CA LEU A 14 -55.02 33.70 26.91
C LEU A 14 -53.53 33.73 27.31
N ASP A 15 -53.15 32.93 28.32
CA ASP A 15 -51.81 32.92 28.92
C ASP A 15 -51.08 31.58 28.67
N GLU A 16 -51.52 30.81 27.69
CA GLU A 16 -50.84 29.59 27.27
C GLU A 16 -50.03 29.85 25.99
N PRO A 17 -48.87 29.21 25.82
CA PRO A 17 -48.13 29.32 24.57
C PRO A 17 -48.92 28.71 23.41
N ASP A 18 -48.99 29.41 22.29
CA ASP A 18 -49.70 28.96 21.08
C ASP A 18 -49.12 27.63 20.52
N VAL A 19 -47.85 27.34 20.80
CA VAL A 19 -47.12 26.16 20.32
C VAL A 19 -46.30 25.55 21.46
N TYR A 20 -46.46 24.25 21.67
CA TYR A 20 -45.58 23.46 22.53
C TYR A 20 -44.63 22.65 21.64
N GLU A 21 -43.39 23.10 21.53
CA GLU A 21 -42.33 22.42 20.80
C GLU A 21 -41.15 22.05 21.70
N THR A 22 -40.43 21.00 21.31
CA THR A 22 -39.15 20.67 21.94
C THR A 22 -38.08 21.66 21.48
N ASN A 23 -37.10 21.97 22.34
CA ASN A 23 -35.97 22.81 21.95
C ASN A 23 -35.27 22.22 20.71
N ASP A 24 -35.28 22.96 19.61
CA ASP A 24 -34.67 22.53 18.35
C ASP A 24 -33.14 22.49 18.51
N LEU A 25 -32.59 21.29 18.58
CA LEU A 25 -31.15 21.06 18.52
C LEU A 25 -30.73 21.00 17.04
N PRO A 26 -29.63 21.65 16.64
CA PRO A 26 -29.16 21.57 15.26
C PRO A 26 -28.92 20.10 14.87
N GLU A 27 -29.27 19.73 13.63
CA GLU A 27 -29.15 18.34 13.14
C GLU A 27 -27.72 17.77 13.27
N SER A 28 -26.70 18.63 13.32
CA SER A 28 -25.31 18.27 13.57
C SER A 28 -25.07 17.61 14.93
N ASP A 29 -25.89 17.92 15.92
CA ASP A 29 -25.75 17.44 17.30
C ASP A 29 -26.59 16.16 17.55
N GLN A 30 -27.38 15.73 16.55
CA GLN A 30 -28.20 14.52 16.60
C GLN A 30 -27.46 13.26 16.13
N ALA A 31 -26.32 13.41 15.47
CA ALA A 31 -25.39 12.33 15.17
C ALA A 31 -24.63 11.95 16.46
N ALA A 32 -25.33 11.32 17.39
CA ALA A 32 -24.66 10.62 18.47
C ALA A 32 -23.89 9.46 17.83
N ASP A 33 -22.59 9.64 17.62
CA ASP A 33 -21.69 8.56 17.30
C ASP A 33 -21.93 7.44 18.32
N PHE A 34 -22.48 6.32 17.85
CA PHE A 34 -22.72 5.13 18.66
C PHE A 34 -21.37 4.50 18.99
N TYR A 35 -20.63 5.12 19.89
CA TYR A 35 -19.44 4.52 20.49
C TYR A 35 -19.92 3.47 21.48
N GLU A 36 -19.73 2.21 21.11
CA GLU A 36 -19.86 1.10 22.04
C GLU A 36 -18.88 1.33 23.19
N LYS A 37 -19.42 1.68 24.38
CA LYS A 37 -18.64 1.95 25.59
C LYS A 37 -17.57 0.88 25.76
N GLU A 38 -16.33 1.32 25.89
CA GLU A 38 -15.22 0.43 26.21
C GLU A 38 -15.56 -0.31 27.51
N SER A 39 -15.68 -1.64 27.40
CA SER A 39 -15.98 -2.51 28.53
C SER A 39 -14.65 -2.94 29.14
N ASP A 40 -14.47 -2.72 30.44
CA ASP A 40 -13.25 -3.11 31.18
C ASP A 40 -12.98 -4.63 31.14
N VAL A 41 -13.97 -5.44 30.74
CA VAL A 41 -13.88 -6.91 30.66
C VAL A 41 -13.32 -7.38 29.31
N VAL A 42 -13.38 -6.56 28.26
CA VAL A 42 -13.02 -6.95 26.89
C VAL A 42 -11.81 -6.16 26.40
N GLU A 43 -10.70 -6.87 26.18
CA GLU A 43 -9.52 -6.29 25.55
C GLU A 43 -9.73 -6.17 24.02
N LYS A 44 -9.76 -4.93 23.52
CA LYS A 44 -9.85 -4.65 22.08
C LYS A 44 -8.45 -4.64 21.46
N ILE A 45 -8.06 -5.75 20.84
CA ILE A 45 -6.77 -5.86 20.13
C ILE A 45 -6.92 -5.25 18.73
N HIS A 46 -6.15 -4.20 18.46
CA HIS A 46 -6.09 -3.57 17.14
C HIS A 46 -5.12 -4.36 16.25
N THR A 47 -5.65 -5.08 15.26
CA THR A 47 -4.84 -5.81 14.30
C THR A 47 -4.72 -5.01 13.00
N THR A 48 -3.51 -4.53 12.70
CA THR A 48 -3.23 -3.90 11.42
C THR A 48 -3.00 -4.99 10.36
N PRO A 49 -3.69 -4.96 9.20
CA PRO A 49 -3.51 -5.95 8.13
C PRO A 49 -2.05 -6.09 7.68
N ASP A 50 -1.31 -4.99 7.62
CA ASP A 50 0.11 -4.98 7.22
C ASP A 50 1.00 -5.69 8.24
N GLN A 51 0.75 -5.48 9.54
CA GLN A 51 1.48 -6.16 10.60
C GLN A 51 1.19 -7.66 10.61
N ALA A 52 -0.07 -8.04 10.41
CA ALA A 52 -0.46 -9.44 10.28
C ALA A 52 0.19 -10.07 9.04
N PHE A 53 0.15 -9.40 7.88
CA PHE A 53 0.78 -9.88 6.65
C PHE A 53 2.27 -10.16 6.87
N ASN A 54 3.01 -9.18 7.41
CA ASN A 54 4.44 -9.31 7.68
C ASN A 54 4.74 -10.45 8.68
N GLN A 55 3.84 -10.69 9.66
CA GLN A 55 4.01 -11.77 10.63
C GLN A 55 3.85 -13.17 10.01
N PHE A 56 3.06 -13.31 8.94
CA PHE A 56 2.83 -14.57 8.25
C PHE A 56 3.58 -14.70 6.91
N GLN A 57 4.23 -13.64 6.45
CA GLN A 57 5.07 -13.66 5.26
C GLN A 57 6.18 -14.71 5.40
N GLY A 58 6.31 -15.59 4.41
CA GLY A 58 7.30 -16.67 4.41
C GLY A 58 6.92 -17.90 5.24
N LYS A 59 5.74 -17.92 5.89
CA LYS A 59 5.20 -19.14 6.52
C LYS A 59 4.30 -19.87 5.51
N TYR A 60 4.66 -21.11 5.18
CA TYR A 60 3.89 -21.94 4.25
C TYR A 60 3.28 -23.14 4.97
N LEU A 61 2.13 -23.60 4.46
CA LEU A 61 1.43 -24.78 4.99
C LEU A 61 1.55 -25.93 3.99
N ASN A 62 1.94 -27.10 4.46
CA ASN A 62 2.02 -28.30 3.64
C ASN A 62 0.69 -29.07 3.63
N GLN A 63 0.22 -29.42 2.43
CA GLN A 63 -1.07 -30.09 2.24
C GLN A 63 -0.97 -31.60 1.97
N ARG A 64 0.24 -32.16 1.89
CA ARG A 64 0.50 -33.48 1.29
C ARG A 64 -0.17 -34.67 2.00
N ASN A 65 -0.35 -34.60 3.33
CA ASN A 65 -0.94 -35.67 4.14
C ASN A 65 -2.07 -35.16 5.06
N LEU A 66 -2.90 -34.24 4.54
CA LEU A 66 -4.06 -33.72 5.27
C LEU A 66 -5.24 -34.67 5.13
N ASP A 67 -5.74 -35.17 6.26
CA ASP A 67 -7.00 -35.89 6.27
C ASP A 67 -7.71 -35.58 7.61
N PHE A 68 -8.94 -35.05 7.55
CA PHE A 68 -9.78 -34.65 8.70
C PHE A 68 -10.99 -35.57 8.96
N SER A 69 -11.25 -36.54 8.07
CA SER A 69 -12.29 -37.56 8.26
C SER A 69 -12.11 -38.41 9.54
N ASP A 70 -13.10 -39.15 10.02
CA ASP A 70 -12.94 -40.01 11.22
C ASP A 70 -12.38 -41.41 10.92
N ARG A 71 -11.55 -41.55 9.88
CA ARG A 71 -10.92 -42.85 9.54
C ARG A 71 -9.87 -43.24 10.57
N ILE A 72 -10.07 -44.40 11.21
CA ILE A 72 -9.11 -45.01 12.12
C ILE A 72 -7.91 -45.49 11.29
N SER A 73 -6.72 -44.96 11.59
CA SER A 73 -5.47 -45.32 10.92
C SER A 73 -4.38 -45.63 11.94
N SER A 74 -3.33 -46.34 11.51
CA SER A 74 -2.22 -46.73 12.38
C SER A 74 -1.31 -45.56 12.80
N THR A 75 -1.39 -44.41 12.14
CA THR A 75 -0.54 -43.24 12.39
C THR A 75 -1.35 -42.09 13.01
N ILE A 76 -0.75 -41.35 13.94
CA ILE A 76 -1.38 -40.15 14.51
C ILE A 76 -1.59 -39.14 13.38
N ARG A 77 -2.84 -38.76 13.20
CA ARG A 77 -3.22 -37.79 12.18
C ARG A 77 -2.89 -36.40 12.66
N THR A 78 -1.93 -35.78 11.99
CA THR A 78 -1.57 -34.39 12.22
C THR A 78 -2.25 -33.56 11.14
N GLY A 79 -2.85 -32.43 11.51
CA GLY A 79 -3.44 -31.49 10.56
C GLY A 79 -2.36 -30.79 9.74
N TYR A 80 -2.52 -29.48 9.52
CA TYR A 80 -1.49 -28.71 8.82
C TYR A 80 -0.16 -28.80 9.55
N ALA A 81 0.82 -29.44 8.91
CA ALA A 81 2.19 -29.45 9.38
C ALA A 81 2.87 -28.16 8.90
N ALA A 82 3.15 -27.26 9.85
CA ALA A 82 3.98 -26.09 9.62
C ALA A 82 5.45 -26.52 9.54
N ALA A 83 5.86 -27.11 8.42
CA ALA A 83 7.29 -27.29 8.15
C ALA A 83 7.83 -25.94 7.65
N SER A 84 8.23 -25.09 8.59
CA SER A 84 8.98 -23.89 8.27
C SER A 84 10.44 -24.28 8.09
N GLY A 85 10.91 -24.21 6.85
CA GLY A 85 12.28 -24.51 6.48
C GLY A 85 12.47 -24.18 5.00
N ASN A 86 13.27 -23.16 4.72
CA ASN A 86 13.69 -22.81 3.37
C ASN A 86 14.71 -23.82 2.90
N TRP A 87 14.23 -25.00 2.53
CA TRP A 87 14.97 -25.90 1.68
C TRP A 87 14.27 -25.83 0.33
N GLU A 88 14.76 -24.98 -0.57
CA GLU A 88 14.48 -25.11 -2.00
C GLU A 88 15.17 -26.38 -2.55
N LEU A 89 14.85 -27.53 -1.97
CA LEU A 89 14.92 -28.79 -2.70
C LEU A 89 13.58 -28.91 -3.42
N THR A 90 13.63 -28.98 -4.75
CA THR A 90 12.48 -29.40 -5.55
C THR A 90 11.81 -30.59 -4.89
N GLY A 91 10.59 -30.41 -4.42
CA GLY A 91 9.85 -31.48 -3.75
C GLY A 91 9.78 -32.73 -4.62
N ASN A 92 9.91 -33.90 -4.00
CA ASN A 92 9.85 -35.21 -4.66
C ASN A 92 8.67 -35.27 -5.65
N GLY A 93 8.98 -35.24 -6.96
CA GLY A 93 8.00 -35.35 -8.05
C GLY A 93 8.20 -34.44 -9.27
N HIS A 94 8.95 -33.33 -9.15
CA HIS A 94 9.24 -32.44 -10.29
C HIS A 94 10.59 -32.73 -10.93
N LYS A 95 10.68 -32.71 -12.27
CA LYS A 95 11.96 -32.89 -12.99
C LYS A 95 12.81 -31.62 -12.83
N GLU A 96 13.96 -31.75 -12.16
CA GLU A 96 14.95 -30.68 -11.99
C GLU A 96 15.42 -30.13 -13.35
N THR A 97 15.56 -28.79 -13.45
CA THR A 97 16.27 -28.19 -14.59
C THR A 97 17.77 -28.53 -14.51
N PRO A 98 18.50 -28.62 -15.63
CA PRO A 98 19.94 -28.93 -15.63
C PRO A 98 20.78 -27.97 -14.76
N LEU A 99 20.41 -26.68 -14.72
CA LEU A 99 21.07 -25.67 -13.90
C LEU A 99 20.78 -25.84 -12.40
N GLN A 100 19.54 -26.17 -12.04
CA GLN A 100 19.18 -26.42 -10.64
C GLN A 100 19.85 -27.70 -10.11
N LYS A 101 19.95 -28.73 -10.95
CA LYS A 101 20.68 -29.96 -10.65
C LYS A 101 22.18 -29.70 -10.45
N TYR A 102 22.77 -28.83 -11.27
CA TYR A 102 24.16 -28.41 -11.12
C TYR A 102 24.41 -27.76 -9.75
N ASN A 103 23.56 -26.80 -9.36
CA ASN A 103 23.69 -26.12 -8.07
C ASN A 103 23.49 -27.09 -6.89
N ARG A 104 22.54 -28.04 -6.98
CA ARG A 104 22.35 -29.08 -5.94
C ARG A 104 23.59 -29.96 -5.80
N ILE A 105 24.11 -30.48 -6.91
CA ILE A 105 25.30 -31.35 -6.91
C ILE A 105 26.52 -30.58 -6.37
N GLN A 106 26.65 -29.29 -6.68
CA GLN A 106 27.72 -28.45 -6.14
C GLN A 106 27.62 -28.34 -4.60
N CYS A 107 26.42 -28.13 -4.06
CA CYS A 107 26.20 -28.10 -2.62
C CYS A 107 26.46 -29.48 -1.97
N GLU A 108 25.93 -30.56 -2.55
CA GLU A 108 26.13 -31.93 -2.05
C GLU A 108 27.62 -32.33 -2.06
N LEU A 109 28.37 -31.94 -3.08
CA LEU A 109 29.81 -32.22 -3.17
C LEU A 109 30.62 -31.41 -2.15
N ASN A 110 30.24 -30.16 -1.89
CA ASN A 110 30.86 -29.32 -0.86
C ASN A 110 30.55 -29.83 0.55
N GLU A 111 29.32 -30.27 0.81
CA GLU A 111 28.92 -30.92 2.07
C GLU A 111 29.72 -32.22 2.28
N LEU A 112 29.82 -33.05 1.24
CA LEU A 112 30.62 -34.28 1.29
C LEU A 112 32.11 -34.00 1.54
N MET A 113 32.66 -32.92 0.97
CA MET A 113 34.04 -32.49 1.24
C MET A 113 34.23 -32.06 2.71
N GLU A 114 33.26 -31.36 3.28
CA GLU A 114 33.27 -30.95 4.68
C GLU A 114 33.17 -32.16 5.62
N ASP A 115 32.31 -33.13 5.30
CA ASP A 115 32.16 -34.36 6.06
C ASP A 115 33.40 -35.24 6.00
N VAL A 116 34.03 -35.40 4.83
CA VAL A 116 35.30 -36.11 4.70
C VAL A 116 36.40 -35.39 5.48
N SER A 117 36.43 -34.06 5.48
CA SER A 117 37.37 -33.27 6.27
C SER A 117 37.16 -33.45 7.79
N LYS A 118 35.90 -33.50 8.25
CA LYS A 118 35.54 -33.79 9.63
C LYS A 118 35.93 -35.22 10.03
N ILE A 119 35.72 -36.20 9.16
CA ILE A 119 36.10 -37.60 9.38
C ILE A 119 37.63 -37.75 9.45
N GLN A 120 38.37 -37.05 8.58
CA GLN A 120 39.84 -37.03 8.63
C GLN A 120 40.41 -36.36 9.89
N ALA A 121 39.73 -35.34 10.41
CA ALA A 121 40.10 -34.70 11.66
C ALA A 121 39.84 -35.58 12.91
N ASN A 122 38.81 -36.43 12.86
CA ASN A 122 38.35 -37.26 13.98
C ASN A 122 38.98 -38.66 14.06
N LYS A 123 40.17 -38.89 13.47
CA LYS A 123 40.84 -40.21 13.38
C LYS A 123 40.83 -41.02 14.70
N ASN A 124 39.82 -41.86 14.82
CA ASN A 124 39.81 -43.08 15.63
C ASN A 124 39.15 -44.17 14.77
N ASP A 125 39.96 -45.17 14.43
CA ASP A 125 39.63 -46.47 13.85
C ASP A 125 39.03 -46.55 12.43
N LYS A 126 39.88 -47.04 11.52
CA LYS A 126 39.58 -47.90 10.36
C LYS A 126 38.18 -47.75 9.76
N ILE A 127 37.88 -46.58 9.23
CA ILE A 127 36.94 -46.46 8.12
C ILE A 127 37.82 -46.29 6.89
N ASP A 128 37.92 -47.35 6.08
CA ASP A 128 38.41 -47.24 4.71
C ASP A 128 37.42 -46.34 3.95
N CYS A 129 37.60 -45.03 4.06
CA CYS A 129 36.95 -44.10 3.18
C CYS A 129 37.60 -44.29 1.81
N VAL A 130 36.94 -45.10 0.97
CA VAL A 130 37.37 -45.39 -0.41
C VAL A 130 37.52 -44.10 -1.23
N ILE A 131 36.82 -43.04 -0.80
CA ILE A 131 36.83 -41.73 -1.43
C ILE A 131 37.86 -40.85 -0.72
N THR A 132 38.96 -40.54 -1.40
CA THR A 132 39.94 -39.58 -0.90
C THR A 132 39.43 -38.14 -1.11
N SER A 133 39.82 -37.22 -0.23
CA SER A 133 39.52 -35.78 -0.39
C SER A 133 40.02 -35.25 -1.75
N GLU A 134 41.14 -35.77 -2.25
CA GLU A 134 41.65 -35.47 -3.60
C GLU A 134 40.69 -35.85 -4.73
N GLN A 135 39.99 -36.99 -4.61
CA GLN A 135 38.99 -37.40 -5.63
C GLN A 135 37.76 -36.50 -5.64
N ILE A 136 37.37 -35.96 -4.48
CA ILE A 136 36.26 -35.01 -4.35
C ILE A 136 36.67 -33.65 -4.92
N ASP A 137 37.89 -33.19 -4.63
CA ASP A 137 38.46 -31.97 -5.24
C ASP A 137 38.55 -32.07 -6.76
N ASP A 138 38.97 -33.21 -7.29
CA ASP A 138 39.02 -33.43 -8.73
C ASP A 138 37.63 -33.51 -9.35
N ALA A 139 36.64 -34.04 -8.65
CA ALA A 139 35.24 -33.99 -9.07
C ALA A 139 34.69 -32.55 -9.06
N LEU A 140 35.07 -31.72 -8.09
CA LEU A 140 34.69 -30.31 -7.97
C LEU A 140 35.33 -29.49 -9.09
N LYS A 141 36.62 -29.72 -9.38
CA LYS A 141 37.31 -29.13 -10.53
C LYS A 141 36.68 -29.55 -11.85
N LYS A 142 36.29 -30.81 -12.00
CA LYS A 142 35.54 -31.28 -13.18
C LYS A 142 34.19 -30.60 -13.29
N LEU A 143 33.42 -30.48 -12.20
CA LEU A 143 32.12 -29.82 -12.17
C LEU A 143 32.22 -28.31 -12.47
N THR A 144 33.25 -27.65 -11.96
CA THR A 144 33.52 -26.22 -12.26
C THR A 144 34.06 -26.01 -13.67
N SER A 145 34.81 -26.96 -14.24
CA SER A 145 35.21 -26.92 -15.67
C SER A 145 34.05 -27.23 -16.60
N LEU A 146 33.11 -28.08 -16.15
CA LEU A 146 31.83 -28.35 -16.81
C LEU A 146 30.87 -27.15 -16.71
N LYS A 147 31.31 -26.01 -16.16
CA LYS A 147 30.62 -24.72 -16.32
C LYS A 147 30.18 -24.64 -17.77
N LEU A 148 28.88 -24.61 -17.93
CA LEU A 148 28.19 -24.60 -19.22
C LEU A 148 28.60 -23.41 -20.11
N GLU A 149 29.45 -22.52 -19.63
CA GLU A 149 30.05 -21.39 -20.34
C GLU A 149 30.73 -21.78 -21.66
N GLU A 150 31.42 -22.94 -21.70
CA GLU A 150 32.13 -23.40 -22.92
C GLU A 150 31.23 -24.23 -23.85
N SER A 151 30.21 -24.93 -23.31
CA SER A 151 29.29 -25.78 -24.10
C SER A 151 28.01 -25.08 -24.57
N LEU A 152 27.63 -23.98 -23.93
CA LEU A 152 26.56 -23.09 -24.41
C LEU A 152 27.11 -22.01 -25.36
N GLY A 153 28.42 -21.72 -25.32
CA GLY A 153 29.06 -20.75 -26.21
C GLY A 153 28.66 -19.30 -25.91
N THR A 154 29.52 -18.37 -26.34
CA THR A 154 29.26 -16.91 -26.30
C THR A 154 27.98 -16.52 -27.02
N ASP A 155 27.54 -17.34 -27.97
CA ASP A 155 26.30 -17.17 -28.72
C ASP A 155 25.06 -17.40 -27.84
N VAL A 156 25.09 -18.36 -26.91
CA VAL A 156 23.98 -18.52 -25.96
C VAL A 156 24.06 -17.48 -24.84
N LEU A 157 25.24 -17.05 -24.41
CA LEU A 157 25.35 -15.89 -23.51
C LEU A 157 24.76 -14.62 -24.14
N SER A 158 25.02 -14.37 -25.44
CA SER A 158 24.42 -13.25 -26.16
C SER A 158 22.90 -13.40 -26.34
N ASN A 159 22.40 -14.61 -26.59
CA ASN A 159 20.97 -14.95 -26.58
C ASN A 159 20.34 -14.87 -25.19
N ILE A 160 21.09 -15.07 -24.11
CA ILE A 160 20.58 -14.96 -22.74
C ILE A 160 20.51 -13.48 -22.34
N THR A 161 21.49 -12.66 -22.74
CA THR A 161 21.52 -11.23 -22.42
C THR A 161 20.52 -10.41 -23.24
N ASP A 162 20.31 -10.76 -24.51
CA ASP A 162 19.27 -10.15 -25.35
C ASP A 162 18.75 -11.16 -26.41
N PRO A 163 17.83 -12.04 -26.02
CA PRO A 163 17.25 -13.04 -26.93
C PRO A 163 16.51 -12.42 -28.11
N GLN A 164 16.02 -11.18 -27.97
CA GLN A 164 15.24 -10.52 -29.00
C GLN A 164 16.15 -9.83 -30.03
N GLY A 165 17.25 -9.21 -29.59
CA GLY A 165 18.19 -8.53 -30.47
C GLY A 165 18.97 -9.46 -31.41
N PHE A 166 19.37 -10.65 -30.95
CA PHE A 166 20.05 -11.64 -31.80
C PHE A 166 19.12 -12.21 -32.88
N LEU A 167 17.90 -12.58 -32.51
CA LEU A 167 16.88 -13.06 -33.47
C LEU A 167 16.55 -11.99 -34.51
N LEU A 168 16.50 -10.71 -34.10
CA LEU A 168 16.23 -9.60 -35.01
C LEU A 168 17.36 -9.42 -36.03
N LYS A 169 18.63 -9.45 -35.60
CA LYS A 169 19.79 -9.40 -36.52
C LYS A 169 19.86 -10.61 -37.45
N GLN A 170 19.55 -11.80 -36.95
CA GLN A 170 19.51 -13.01 -37.78
C GLN A 170 18.41 -12.90 -38.84
N LEU A 171 17.21 -12.44 -38.47
CA LEU A 171 16.11 -12.20 -39.39
C LEU A 171 16.46 -11.11 -40.42
N GLU A 172 17.07 -10.01 -39.99
CA GLU A 172 17.55 -8.94 -40.89
C GLU A 172 18.56 -9.48 -41.91
N SER A 173 19.54 -10.29 -41.48
CA SER A 173 20.51 -10.91 -42.39
C SER A 173 19.85 -11.90 -43.37
N GLN A 174 18.84 -12.66 -42.92
CA GLN A 174 18.07 -13.55 -43.79
C GLN A 174 17.22 -12.76 -44.79
N LEU A 175 16.63 -11.64 -44.38
CA LEU A 175 15.90 -10.74 -45.28
C LEU A 175 16.83 -10.04 -46.27
N GLU A 176 18.04 -9.65 -45.88
CA GLU A 176 19.04 -9.07 -46.79
C GLU A 176 19.54 -10.09 -47.81
N THR A 177 19.86 -11.32 -47.39
CA THR A 177 20.28 -12.39 -48.31
C THR A 177 19.17 -12.75 -49.29
N PHE A 178 17.91 -12.86 -48.85
CA PHE A 178 16.77 -13.06 -49.75
C PHE A 178 16.53 -11.85 -50.67
N SER A 179 16.67 -10.62 -50.17
CA SER A 179 16.59 -9.39 -50.96
C SER A 179 17.66 -9.33 -52.07
N MET A 180 18.87 -9.81 -51.79
CA MET A 180 19.94 -9.92 -52.78
C MET A 180 19.65 -11.02 -53.81
N ILE A 181 19.17 -12.20 -53.37
CA ILE A 181 18.79 -13.31 -54.26
C ILE A 181 17.61 -12.94 -55.18
N SER A 182 16.65 -12.15 -54.70
CA SER A 182 15.53 -11.65 -55.51
C SER A 182 15.93 -10.59 -56.55
N LYS A 183 17.10 -9.94 -56.40
CA LYS A 183 17.60 -8.93 -57.37
C LYS A 183 18.38 -9.54 -58.55
N GLU A 184 18.77 -10.81 -58.48
CA GLU A 184 19.63 -11.46 -59.49
C GLU A 184 18.90 -12.33 -60.54
N LYS A 185 17.57 -12.53 -60.46
CA LYS A 185 16.84 -13.30 -61.49
C LYS A 185 16.10 -12.39 -62.49
N PRO A 186 16.51 -12.35 -63.78
CA PRO A 186 15.72 -11.74 -64.84
C PRO A 186 14.56 -12.66 -65.26
N GLU A 187 13.48 -12.02 -65.71
CA GLU A 187 12.19 -12.56 -66.14
C GLU A 187 12.25 -13.91 -66.88
N SER A 188 11.56 -14.93 -66.34
CA SER A 188 10.86 -15.98 -67.11
C SER A 188 10.10 -16.97 -66.21
N GLN A 189 8.78 -17.03 -66.45
CA GLN A 189 7.85 -18.17 -66.32
C GLN A 189 7.34 -18.62 -64.93
N ASP A 190 6.00 -18.61 -64.84
CA ASP A 190 5.13 -19.20 -63.84
C ASP A 190 5.47 -20.66 -63.50
N GLN A 191 6.04 -20.89 -62.31
CA GLN A 191 5.78 -22.09 -61.49
C GLN A 191 5.82 -21.69 -60.01
N SER A 192 4.93 -22.28 -59.24
CA SER A 192 4.69 -22.03 -57.81
C SER A 192 5.93 -22.26 -56.95
N ASP A 193 6.70 -21.21 -56.70
CA ASP A 193 7.73 -21.21 -55.66
C ASP A 193 7.09 -20.77 -54.33
N GLU A 194 7.02 -21.68 -53.35
CA GLU A 194 6.75 -21.40 -51.94
C GLU A 194 7.89 -20.58 -51.27
N SER A 195 8.45 -19.59 -51.98
CA SER A 195 9.49 -18.66 -51.51
C SER A 195 9.00 -17.21 -51.49
N GLY A 196 7.73 -17.02 -51.11
CA GLY A 196 7.18 -15.70 -50.79
C GLY A 196 7.42 -15.36 -49.33
N ILE A 197 8.07 -14.23 -49.05
CA ILE A 197 8.18 -13.71 -47.68
C ILE A 197 6.81 -13.16 -47.27
N ILE A 198 6.09 -13.90 -46.41
CA ILE A 198 4.79 -13.47 -45.89
C ILE A 198 5.03 -12.65 -44.61
N TYR A 199 4.89 -11.34 -44.73
CA TYR A 199 4.90 -10.44 -43.56
C TYR A 199 3.56 -10.48 -42.84
N GLN A 200 3.48 -11.28 -41.79
CA GLN A 200 2.30 -11.31 -40.91
C GLN A 200 2.51 -10.38 -39.71
N ILE A 201 1.90 -9.21 -39.76
CA ILE A 201 1.90 -8.25 -38.64
C ILE A 201 0.86 -8.71 -37.61
N ASN A 202 1.33 -9.30 -36.53
CA ASN A 202 0.47 -9.69 -35.40
C ASN A 202 0.38 -8.52 -34.41
N TYR A 203 -0.71 -7.76 -34.47
CA TYR A 203 -1.03 -6.74 -33.47
C TYR A 203 -1.57 -7.40 -32.19
N ARG A 204 -0.97 -7.06 -31.03
CA ARG A 204 -1.45 -7.50 -29.71
C ARG A 204 -2.22 -6.37 -29.01
N PRO A 205 -3.55 -6.30 -29.16
CA PRO A 205 -4.35 -5.21 -28.59
C PRO A 205 -4.27 -5.15 -27.06
N GLU A 206 -4.08 -6.28 -26.40
CA GLU A 206 -3.94 -6.35 -24.93
C GLU A 206 -2.71 -5.58 -24.41
N LEU A 207 -1.59 -5.59 -25.14
CA LEU A 207 -0.40 -4.84 -24.73
C LEU A 207 -0.62 -3.32 -24.88
N ALA A 208 -1.31 -2.90 -25.94
CA ALA A 208 -1.66 -1.49 -26.11
C ALA A 208 -2.63 -1.03 -25.01
N ARG A 209 -3.63 -1.86 -24.67
CA ARG A 209 -4.55 -1.61 -23.56
C ARG A 209 -3.82 -1.55 -22.22
N LEU A 210 -2.92 -2.50 -21.93
CA LEU A 210 -2.11 -2.49 -20.72
C LEU A 210 -1.26 -1.22 -20.60
N LYS A 211 -0.66 -0.74 -21.69
CA LYS A 211 0.08 0.54 -21.69
C LYS A 211 -0.80 1.73 -21.35
N GLN A 212 -2.02 1.78 -21.89
CA GLN A 212 -2.99 2.83 -21.54
C GLN A 212 -3.43 2.73 -20.08
N THR A 213 -3.77 1.54 -19.60
CA THR A 213 -4.14 1.29 -18.20
C THR A 213 -3.01 1.62 -17.24
N SER A 214 -1.76 1.28 -17.59
CA SER A 214 -0.58 1.64 -16.79
C SER A 214 -0.43 3.16 -16.67
N ARG A 215 -0.68 3.90 -17.76
CA ARG A 215 -0.63 5.37 -17.71
C ARG A 215 -1.76 5.96 -16.87
N ILE A 216 -2.96 5.39 -16.95
CA ILE A 216 -4.09 5.78 -16.11
C ILE A 216 -3.80 5.50 -14.63
N ALA A 217 -3.25 4.33 -14.30
CA ALA A 217 -2.88 3.97 -12.93
C ALA A 217 -1.79 4.90 -12.36
N GLU A 218 -0.82 5.34 -13.16
CA GLU A 218 0.16 6.34 -12.74
C GLU A 218 -0.50 7.69 -12.42
N LEU A 219 -1.49 8.11 -13.21
CA LEU A 219 -2.26 9.32 -12.92
C LEU A 219 -3.12 9.16 -11.67
N GLU A 220 -3.76 8.00 -11.49
CA GLU A 220 -4.59 7.69 -10.33
C GLU A 220 -3.78 7.67 -9.04
N THR A 221 -2.59 7.05 -9.04
CA THR A 221 -1.69 7.08 -7.86
C THR A 221 -1.24 8.50 -7.52
N ARG A 222 -0.98 9.35 -8.52
CA ARG A 222 -0.65 10.77 -8.30
C ARG A 222 -1.83 11.56 -7.75
N ILE A 223 -3.04 11.33 -8.28
CA ILE A 223 -4.27 11.96 -7.78
C ILE A 223 -4.53 11.51 -6.34
N HIS A 224 -4.44 10.21 -6.06
CA HIS A 224 -4.60 9.66 -4.72
C HIS A 224 -3.57 10.24 -3.73
N HIS A 225 -2.33 10.43 -4.16
CA HIS A 225 -1.33 11.12 -3.33
C HIS A 225 -1.73 12.57 -3.05
N LEU A 226 -2.21 13.31 -4.05
CA LEU A 226 -2.71 14.67 -3.84
C LEU A 226 -3.95 14.70 -2.92
N GLU A 227 -4.86 13.75 -3.06
CA GLU A 227 -6.06 13.61 -2.23
C GLU A 227 -5.74 13.23 -0.78
N SER A 228 -4.77 12.35 -0.56
CA SER A 228 -4.32 12.00 0.80
C SER A 228 -3.67 13.18 1.52
N VAL A 229 -2.94 14.04 0.80
CA VAL A 229 -2.34 15.27 1.36
C VAL A 229 -3.42 16.34 1.59
N LEU A 230 -4.35 16.51 0.64
CA LEU A 230 -5.41 17.51 0.73
C LEU A 230 -6.53 17.10 1.70
N GLY A 231 -6.67 15.81 1.96
CA GLY A 231 -7.80 15.20 2.65
C GLY A 231 -8.95 14.94 1.69
N ALA A 232 -9.50 13.73 1.70
CA ALA A 232 -10.67 13.35 0.92
C ALA A 232 -11.99 13.85 1.55
N SER A 233 -11.98 14.26 2.82
CA SER A 233 -13.19 14.61 3.56
C SER A 233 -13.54 16.09 3.42
N ASN A 234 -14.66 16.35 2.74
CA ASN A 234 -15.29 17.67 2.71
C ASN A 234 -15.61 18.19 4.13
N GLU A 235 -15.80 17.30 5.11
CA GLU A 235 -16.02 17.71 6.51
C GLU A 235 -14.85 18.48 7.12
N GLN A 236 -13.60 18.09 6.85
CA GLN A 236 -12.43 18.82 7.36
C GLN A 236 -12.34 20.20 6.71
N LEU A 237 -12.61 20.28 5.41
CA LEU A 237 -12.68 21.54 4.68
C LEU A 237 -13.84 22.42 5.16
N ASN A 238 -15.01 21.84 5.44
CA ASN A 238 -16.18 22.54 5.97
C ASN A 238 -15.93 23.06 7.40
N ARG A 239 -15.24 22.28 8.25
CA ARG A 239 -14.80 22.75 9.58
C ARG A 239 -13.84 23.94 9.47
N LEU A 240 -12.89 23.88 8.54
CA LEU A 240 -11.95 24.99 8.29
C LEU A 240 -12.64 26.22 7.67
N ALA A 241 -13.59 26.00 6.76
CA ALA A 241 -14.38 27.05 6.12
C ALA A 241 -15.32 27.74 7.12
N ALA A 242 -15.91 26.99 8.05
CA ALA A 242 -16.71 27.54 9.14
C ALA A 242 -15.88 28.45 10.05
N GLY A 243 -14.64 28.07 10.37
CA GLY A 243 -13.74 28.86 11.22
C GLY A 243 -13.13 30.09 10.53
N THR A 244 -13.06 30.11 9.20
CA THR A 244 -12.42 31.19 8.43
C THR A 244 -13.39 32.00 7.57
N SER A 245 -14.68 31.64 7.53
CA SER A 245 -15.74 32.20 6.67
C SER A 245 -15.46 32.19 5.17
N LYS A 246 -14.36 31.53 4.75
CA LYS A 246 -13.87 31.50 3.37
C LYS A 246 -13.92 30.07 2.83
N GLY A 247 -14.34 29.93 1.58
CA GLY A 247 -14.68 28.63 0.99
C GLY A 247 -13.53 27.88 0.31
N SER A 248 -12.43 28.56 -0.07
CA SER A 248 -11.30 27.93 -0.74
C SER A 248 -10.11 27.72 0.20
N LEU A 249 -9.40 26.58 0.09
CA LEU A 249 -8.22 26.29 0.93
C LEU A 249 -7.12 27.36 0.78
N LEU A 250 -7.00 27.95 -0.41
CA LEU A 250 -6.07 29.04 -0.64
C LEU A 250 -6.44 30.28 0.16
N GLU A 251 -7.72 30.66 0.16
CA GLU A 251 -8.22 31.80 0.94
C GLU A 251 -8.13 31.57 2.45
N THR A 252 -8.39 30.34 2.92
CA THR A 252 -8.22 30.00 4.34
C THR A 252 -6.75 30.05 4.75
N ALA A 253 -5.84 29.53 3.92
CA ALA A 253 -4.40 29.59 4.14
C ALA A 253 -3.88 31.05 4.14
N GLN A 254 -4.35 31.88 3.20
CA GLN A 254 -4.01 33.31 3.16
C GLN A 254 -4.55 34.05 4.40
N HIS A 255 -5.77 33.72 4.83
CA HIS A 255 -6.35 34.28 6.05
C HIS A 255 -5.52 33.89 7.28
N LEU A 256 -5.22 32.60 7.45
CA LEU A 256 -4.39 32.10 8.53
C LEU A 256 -2.99 32.72 8.50
N ALA A 257 -2.38 32.88 7.32
CA ALA A 257 -1.10 33.57 7.17
C ALA A 257 -1.19 35.05 7.58
N SER A 258 -2.28 35.75 7.22
CA SER A 258 -2.50 37.13 7.64
C SER A 258 -2.71 37.26 9.16
N VAL A 259 -3.45 36.32 9.77
CA VAL A 259 -3.62 36.25 11.22
C VAL A 259 -2.31 35.89 11.92
N ALA A 260 -1.55 34.93 11.38
CA ALA A 260 -0.22 34.57 11.87
C ALA A 260 0.76 35.74 11.84
N ASN A 261 0.70 36.58 10.79
CA ASN A 261 1.49 37.81 10.72
C ASN A 261 1.01 38.87 11.72
N LEU A 262 -0.27 38.83 12.13
CA LEU A 262 -0.80 39.69 13.19
C LEU A 262 -0.43 39.21 14.59
N LEU A 263 -0.10 37.91 14.75
CA LEU A 263 0.44 37.31 15.97
C LEU A 263 1.93 37.69 16.22
N ASP A 264 2.30 38.94 15.92
CA ASP A 264 3.57 39.50 16.37
C ASP A 264 3.53 39.63 17.90
N SER A 265 4.41 38.91 18.60
CA SER A 265 4.52 38.91 20.07
C SER A 265 4.56 40.34 20.62
N SER A 266 5.23 41.26 19.92
CA SER A 266 5.33 42.65 20.37
C SER A 266 3.98 43.39 20.34
N GLN A 267 3.15 43.13 19.32
CA GLN A 267 1.82 43.73 19.21
C GLN A 267 0.85 43.10 20.21
N LEU A 268 0.98 41.79 20.47
CA LEU A 268 0.20 41.09 21.49
C LEU A 268 0.52 41.60 22.89
N ASP A 269 1.79 41.78 23.24
CA ASP A 269 2.22 42.34 24.53
C ASP A 269 1.66 43.78 24.71
N HIS A 270 1.68 44.59 23.65
CA HIS A 270 1.07 45.92 23.66
C HIS A 270 -0.45 45.89 23.83
N ILE A 271 -1.14 44.95 23.17
CA ILE A 271 -2.60 44.78 23.29
C ILE A 271 -2.96 44.25 24.67
N GLU A 272 -2.20 43.30 25.22
CA GLU A 272 -2.38 42.76 26.57
C GLU A 272 -2.22 43.85 27.62
N GLY A 273 -1.19 44.68 27.51
CA GLY A 273 -1.01 45.84 28.40
C GLY A 273 -2.18 46.83 28.32
N ARG A 274 -2.72 47.08 27.13
CA ARG A 274 -3.91 47.95 26.96
C ARG A 274 -5.19 47.30 27.51
N LEU A 275 -5.36 45.99 27.33
CA LEU A 275 -6.49 45.23 27.88
C LEU A 275 -6.44 45.16 29.40
N ALA A 276 -5.26 44.96 29.99
CA ALA A 276 -5.08 45.04 31.44
C ALA A 276 -5.46 46.43 31.99
N ALA A 277 -5.02 47.49 31.31
CA ALA A 277 -5.39 48.86 31.68
C ALA A 277 -6.90 49.13 31.50
N LEU A 278 -7.54 48.55 30.46
CA LEU A 278 -8.97 48.68 30.23
C LEU A 278 -9.79 47.87 31.25
N SER A 279 -9.35 46.66 31.59
CA SER A 279 -9.93 45.84 32.66
C SER A 279 -9.86 46.56 34.00
N GLN A 280 -8.72 47.15 34.36
CA GLN A 280 -8.59 47.96 35.57
C GLN A 280 -9.55 49.16 35.56
N LYS A 281 -9.73 49.82 34.41
CA LYS A 281 -10.70 50.91 34.27
C LYS A 281 -12.14 50.40 34.37
N LEU A 282 -12.48 49.26 33.76
CA LEU A 282 -13.79 48.64 33.88
C LEU A 282 -14.09 48.21 35.31
N GLU A 283 -13.13 47.68 36.05
CA GLU A 283 -13.25 47.37 37.47
C GLU A 283 -13.57 48.64 38.26
N SER A 284 -12.83 49.74 38.01
CA SER A 284 -13.09 51.03 38.66
C SER A 284 -14.46 51.63 38.29
N ILE A 285 -14.95 51.37 37.07
CA ILE A 285 -16.29 51.79 36.63
C ILE A 285 -17.34 50.88 37.26
N ALA A 286 -17.08 49.57 37.41
CA ALA A 286 -17.98 48.63 38.06
C ALA A 286 -18.11 48.95 39.55
N GLU A 287 -17.02 49.35 40.23
CA GLU A 287 -17.04 49.86 41.59
C GLU A 287 -17.88 51.15 41.69
N LYS A 288 -17.63 52.13 40.82
CA LYS A 288 -18.43 53.37 40.78
C LYS A 288 -19.88 53.14 40.38
N LYS A 289 -20.16 52.15 39.52
CA LYS A 289 -21.51 51.76 39.13
C LYS A 289 -22.22 51.05 40.28
N LYS A 290 -21.53 50.23 41.10
CA LYS A 290 -22.11 49.69 42.34
C LYS A 290 -22.49 50.81 43.32
N GLU A 291 -21.74 51.91 43.36
CA GLU A 291 -22.11 53.10 44.13
C GLU A 291 -23.33 53.86 43.54
N VAL A 292 -23.52 53.81 42.22
CA VAL A 292 -24.63 54.51 41.51
C VAL A 292 -25.89 53.63 41.32
N ALA A 293 -25.76 52.31 41.34
CA ALA A 293 -26.85 51.34 41.14
C ALA A 293 -27.81 51.21 42.34
N LEU A 294 -27.70 52.06 43.36
CA LEU A 294 -28.78 52.27 44.33
C LEU A 294 -30.01 52.96 43.71
N ASP A 295 -29.96 53.33 42.42
CA ASP A 295 -30.99 54.09 41.70
C ASP A 295 -31.60 53.29 40.51
N ASP A 296 -31.74 51.96 40.65
CA ASP A 296 -32.12 51.00 39.60
C ASP A 296 -33.60 51.04 39.13
N GLU A 297 -34.46 51.91 39.68
CA GLU A 297 -35.87 52.01 39.24
C GLU A 297 -36.05 52.55 37.80
N LYS A 298 -35.02 53.16 37.19
CA LYS A 298 -35.14 53.78 35.87
C LYS A 298 -34.84 52.87 34.67
N ASN A 299 -34.12 51.75 34.86
CA ASN A 299 -33.64 50.93 33.74
C ASN A 299 -34.51 49.71 33.42
N SER A 300 -35.51 49.36 34.23
CA SER A 300 -36.45 48.29 33.87
C SER A 300 -37.53 48.73 32.88
N MET A 301 -37.54 49.99 32.47
CA MET A 301 -38.61 50.56 31.65
C MET A 301 -38.21 50.81 30.18
N VAL A 302 -37.00 50.42 29.77
CA VAL A 302 -36.45 50.67 28.42
C VAL A 302 -35.91 49.43 27.71
N ASN A 303 -35.86 48.26 28.36
CA ASN A 303 -35.51 47.00 27.69
C ASN A 303 -36.74 46.11 27.51
#